data_AF-A0A7R9EYV9-F1
#
_entry.id   AF-A0A7R9EYV9-F1
#
_cell.length_a   1.000
_cell.length_b   1.000
_cell.length_c   1.000
_cell.angle_alpha   90.00
_cell.angle_beta   90.00
_cell.angle_gamma   90.00
#
_symmetry.space_group_name_H-M   'P 1'
#
loop_
_entity.id
_entity.type
_entity.pdbx_description
1 polymer ?
#
loop_
_entity_poly.entity_id
_entity_poly.type
_entity_poly.pdbx_seq_one_letter_code
_entity_poly.pdbx_strand_id
1 'polypeptide(L)'
;MYAKLCSVRIYCSCHVNGFKNFNNNELIIDEENGEETQLKEHTFKTIGSQDLSCKELHRLLRNKMQKRISIVIVLIAVIVSVSKASLTSKIVKENKDHPGKCYDTSTKKAYMVDSTWTDEGCTRSSCSIGREKGTYEIFHAGCVPVEDQEGCKIISDSQKTFPECCPKVICDGK
;
A
#
# COMPACT_ATOMS: atom_id res chain seq x y z
N MET A 1 -15.96 -17.65 7.30
CA MET A 1 -16.69 -16.43 6.91
C MET A 1 -15.85 -15.70 5.87
N TYR A 2 -16.22 -15.80 4.59
CA TYR A 2 -15.57 -15.05 3.50
C TYR A 2 -16.52 -13.96 3.04
N ALA A 3 -16.06 -12.70 3.09
CA ALA A 3 -16.83 -11.54 2.64
C ALA A 3 -16.91 -11.52 1.11
N LYS A 4 -18.14 -11.48 0.57
CA LYS A 4 -18.41 -11.25 -0.86
C LYS A 4 -18.02 -9.81 -1.21
N LEU A 5 -17.12 -9.67 -2.18
CA LEU A 5 -16.83 -8.41 -2.86
C LEU A 5 -18.10 -7.91 -3.57
N CYS A 6 -18.60 -6.76 -3.15
CA CYS A 6 -19.68 -6.04 -3.82
C CYS A 6 -19.08 -5.37 -5.07
N SER A 7 -19.19 -6.03 -6.22
CA SER A 7 -18.87 -5.41 -7.51
C SER A 7 -19.88 -4.30 -7.80
N VAL A 8 -19.45 -3.05 -7.62
CA VAL A 8 -20.21 -1.86 -8.00
C VAL A 8 -20.31 -1.81 -9.53
N ARG A 9 -21.43 -2.29 -10.09
CA ARG A 9 -21.83 -2.00 -11.47
C ARG A 9 -22.33 -0.56 -11.51
N ILE A 10 -21.51 0.36 -12.00
CA ILE A 10 -21.95 1.71 -12.36
C ILE A 10 -22.83 1.59 -13.61
N TYR A 11 -24.14 1.55 -13.43
CA TYR A 11 -25.10 1.74 -14.52
C TYR A 11 -25.15 3.24 -14.86
N CYS A 12 -24.67 3.61 -16.05
CA CYS A 12 -25.00 4.89 -16.65
C CYS A 12 -26.47 4.85 -17.10
N SER A 13 -27.38 5.36 -16.27
CA SER A 13 -28.74 5.70 -16.71
C SER A 13 -28.70 7.04 -17.46
N CYS A 14 -28.79 6.98 -18.79
CA CYS A 14 -29.19 8.15 -19.58
C CYS A 14 -30.69 8.36 -19.37
N HIS A 15 -31.04 9.41 -18.62
CA HIS A 15 -32.42 9.81 -18.35
C HIS A 15 -33.05 10.35 -19.65
N VAL A 16 -33.87 9.55 -20.33
CA VAL A 16 -34.74 10.02 -21.41
C VAL A 16 -36.05 10.46 -20.75
N ASN A 17 -36.26 11.77 -20.67
CA ASN A 17 -37.53 12.35 -20.22
C ASN A 17 -38.64 11.95 -21.20
N GLY A 18 -39.57 11.12 -20.75
CA GLY A 18 -40.71 10.69 -21.56
C GLY A 18 -41.68 9.78 -20.78
N PHE A 19 -42.42 10.37 -19.85
CA PHE A 19 -43.74 9.96 -19.34
C PHE A 19 -44.26 8.55 -19.71
N LYS A 20 -44.44 7.68 -18.71
CA LYS A 20 -45.75 7.30 -18.16
C LYS A 20 -45.60 6.32 -16.98
N ASN A 21 -46.37 6.62 -15.93
CA ASN A 21 -46.57 5.88 -14.68
C ASN A 21 -46.79 4.37 -14.87
N PHE A 22 -46.22 3.56 -13.97
CA PHE A 22 -46.96 2.49 -13.30
C PHE A 22 -46.44 2.31 -11.87
N ASN A 23 -47.37 2.41 -10.93
CA ASN A 23 -47.19 2.34 -9.49
C ASN A 23 -46.99 0.90 -9.01
N ASN A 24 -46.19 0.79 -7.95
CA ASN A 24 -46.33 -0.04 -6.75
C ASN A 24 -46.36 -1.58 -6.84
N ASN A 25 -45.54 -2.10 -5.91
CA ASN A 25 -45.78 -3.23 -5.00
C ASN A 25 -45.35 -4.65 -5.39
N GLU A 26 -44.82 -5.27 -4.34
CA GLU A 26 -44.76 -6.70 -4.03
C GLU A 26 -43.83 -7.58 -4.84
N LEU A 27 -42.70 -7.90 -4.20
CA LEU A 27 -42.02 -9.17 -4.40
C LEU A 27 -42.56 -10.15 -3.35
N ILE A 28 -43.53 -10.96 -3.74
CA ILE A 28 -43.90 -12.19 -3.04
C ILE A 28 -42.76 -13.19 -3.27
N ILE A 29 -42.29 -13.80 -2.19
CA ILE A 29 -41.32 -14.90 -2.19
C ILE A 29 -42.16 -16.18 -2.22
N ASP A 30 -41.94 -17.04 -3.22
CA ASP A 30 -42.31 -18.45 -3.14
C ASP A 30 -41.11 -19.31 -3.56
N GLU A 31 -40.70 -20.18 -2.63
CA GLU A 31 -39.96 -21.42 -2.90
C GLU A 31 -40.93 -22.42 -3.52
N GLU A 32 -40.57 -23.03 -4.65
CA GLU A 32 -40.58 -24.50 -4.87
C GLU A 32 -40.41 -24.87 -6.35
N ASN A 33 -39.63 -25.93 -6.55
CA ASN A 33 -39.72 -26.92 -7.63
C ASN A 33 -39.35 -26.52 -9.07
N GLY A 34 -38.52 -27.37 -9.68
CA GLY A 34 -37.95 -27.16 -11.00
C GLY A 34 -38.91 -27.46 -12.16
N GLU A 35 -38.68 -26.78 -13.28
CA GLU A 35 -38.81 -27.32 -14.63
C GLU A 35 -38.10 -26.38 -15.61
N GLU A 36 -37.51 -26.97 -16.65
CA GLU A 36 -36.81 -26.29 -17.74
C GLU A 36 -37.84 -25.56 -18.62
N THR A 37 -37.65 -24.28 -18.91
CA THR A 37 -38.42 -23.62 -20.00
C THR A 37 -37.59 -22.56 -20.71
N GLN A 38 -37.09 -22.96 -21.88
CA GLN A 38 -36.54 -22.08 -22.91
C GLN A 38 -37.62 -21.15 -23.45
N LEU A 39 -37.48 -19.83 -23.23
CA LEU A 39 -38.37 -18.83 -23.85
C LEU A 39 -37.57 -17.73 -24.57
N LYS A 40 -37.34 -18.01 -25.85
CA LYS A 40 -37.24 -17.11 -27.02
C LYS A 40 -36.77 -15.66 -26.77
N GLU A 41 -35.52 -15.41 -27.14
CA GLU A 41 -35.03 -14.09 -27.51
C GLU A 41 -35.86 -13.52 -28.68
N HIS A 42 -36.65 -12.48 -28.41
CA HIS A 42 -37.17 -11.60 -29.45
C HIS A 42 -36.10 -10.55 -29.77
N THR A 43 -35.43 -10.76 -30.89
CA THR A 43 -34.45 -9.85 -31.48
C THR A 43 -35.12 -8.53 -31.87
N PHE A 44 -35.10 -7.53 -30.99
CA PHE A 44 -35.48 -6.17 -31.34
C PHE A 44 -34.28 -5.41 -31.91
N LYS A 45 -34.25 -5.31 -33.24
CA LYS A 45 -33.24 -4.60 -34.03
C LYS A 45 -33.54 -3.09 -33.95
N THR A 46 -32.81 -2.35 -33.11
CA THR A 46 -32.85 -0.88 -33.15
C THR A 46 -31.67 -0.32 -33.95
N ILE A 47 -32.03 0.39 -35.01
CA ILE A 47 -31.28 1.27 -35.92
C ILE A 47 -30.41 2.23 -35.07
N GLY A 48 -29.10 2.40 -35.23
CA GLY A 48 -28.30 2.50 -36.46
C GLY A 48 -27.71 3.91 -36.68
N SER A 49 -28.15 4.95 -35.95
CA SER A 49 -27.72 6.33 -36.25
C SER A 49 -27.38 7.24 -35.05
N GLN A 50 -27.68 6.85 -33.80
CA GLN A 50 -27.24 7.62 -32.61
C GLN A 50 -26.08 6.98 -31.82
N ASP A 51 -25.76 5.72 -32.08
CA ASP A 51 -24.63 5.00 -31.45
C ASP A 51 -23.24 5.51 -31.89
N LEU A 52 -23.15 6.16 -33.05
CA LEU A 52 -21.87 6.60 -33.62
C LEU A 52 -21.27 7.79 -32.86
N SER A 53 -22.13 8.68 -32.34
CA SER A 53 -21.69 9.84 -31.53
C SER A 53 -21.23 9.42 -30.13
N CYS A 54 -21.91 8.44 -29.53
CA CYS A 54 -21.59 7.96 -28.18
C CYS A 54 -20.28 7.16 -28.14
N LYS A 55 -19.99 6.30 -29.13
CA LYS A 55 -18.74 5.54 -29.20
C LYS A 55 -17.51 6.43 -29.36
N GLU A 56 -17.60 7.48 -30.19
CA GLU A 56 -16.49 8.40 -30.42
C GLU A 56 -16.27 9.34 -29.22
N LEU A 57 -17.36 9.81 -28.59
CA LEU A 57 -17.30 10.57 -27.35
C LEU A 57 -16.70 9.74 -26.20
N HIS A 58 -17.09 8.48 -26.07
CA HIS A 58 -16.52 7.57 -25.07
C HIS A 58 -15.03 7.28 -25.34
N ARG A 59 -14.60 7.22 -26.61
CA ARG A 59 -13.19 7.08 -27.00
C ARG A 59 -12.37 8.34 -26.66
N LEU A 60 -12.91 9.54 -26.90
CA LEU A 60 -12.26 10.80 -26.55
C LEU A 60 -12.23 11.07 -25.04
N LEU A 61 -13.30 10.72 -24.32
CA LEU A 61 -13.36 10.79 -22.86
C LEU A 61 -12.40 9.77 -22.24
N ARG A 62 -12.34 8.53 -22.75
CA ARG A 62 -11.37 7.51 -22.33
C ARG A 62 -9.93 7.97 -22.56
N ASN A 63 -9.62 8.59 -23.70
CA ASN A 63 -8.29 9.12 -23.99
C ASN A 63 -7.91 10.33 -23.11
N LYS A 64 -8.85 11.23 -22.79
CA LYS A 64 -8.63 12.36 -21.87
C LYS A 64 -8.46 11.87 -20.42
N MET A 65 -9.26 10.91 -20.00
CA MET A 65 -9.20 10.28 -18.68
C MET A 65 -7.90 9.48 -18.52
N GLN A 66 -7.49 8.71 -19.54
CA GLN A 66 -6.25 7.93 -19.55
C GLN A 66 -5.00 8.82 -19.49
N LYS A 67 -4.98 9.95 -20.19
CA LYS A 67 -3.87 10.93 -20.10
C LYS A 67 -3.76 11.56 -18.71
N ARG A 68 -4.88 11.94 -18.09
CA ARG A 68 -4.90 12.50 -16.73
C ARG A 68 -4.44 11.47 -15.69
N ILE A 69 -4.88 10.23 -15.82
CA ILE A 69 -4.47 9.11 -14.96
C ILE A 69 -2.97 8.85 -15.11
N SER A 70 -2.42 8.81 -16.33
CA SER A 70 -0.98 8.65 -16.55
C SER A 70 -0.15 9.77 -15.93
N ILE A 71 -0.58 11.03 -16.03
CA ILE A 71 0.12 12.17 -15.41
C ILE A 71 0.12 12.05 -13.89
N VAL A 72 -1.02 11.70 -13.28
CA VAL A 72 -1.13 11.52 -11.83
C VAL A 72 -0.26 10.37 -11.35
N ILE A 73 -0.22 9.24 -12.07
CA ILE A 73 0.64 8.10 -11.73
C ILE A 73 2.13 8.49 -11.79
N VAL A 74 2.54 9.25 -12.82
CA VAL A 74 3.92 9.75 -12.93
C VAL A 74 4.26 10.69 -11.77
N LEU A 75 3.35 11.60 -11.40
CA LEU A 75 3.57 12.52 -10.27
C LEU A 75 3.68 11.77 -8.93
N ILE A 76 2.85 10.75 -8.71
CA ILE A 76 2.93 9.90 -7.51
C ILE A 76 4.26 9.13 -7.47
N ALA A 77 4.70 8.59 -8.60
CA ALA A 77 5.99 7.88 -8.68
C ALA A 77 7.18 8.79 -8.34
N VAL A 78 7.15 10.07 -8.74
CA VAL A 78 8.19 11.04 -8.38
C VAL A 78 8.23 11.28 -6.87
N ILE A 79 7.08 11.42 -6.21
CA ILE A 79 6.99 11.74 -4.78
C ILE A 79 7.51 10.60 -3.89
N VAL A 80 7.34 9.33 -4.29
CA VAL A 80 7.78 8.16 -3.49
C VAL A 80 9.32 8.04 -3.42
N SER A 81 10.06 8.78 -4.23
CA SER A 81 11.53 8.69 -4.35
C SER A 81 12.33 9.27 -3.16
N VAL A 82 11.69 9.89 -2.17
CA VAL A 82 12.36 10.75 -1.17
C VAL A 82 12.54 10.10 0.22
N SER A 83 12.14 8.84 0.42
CA SER A 83 12.24 8.21 1.75
C SER A 83 13.63 7.61 2.02
N LYS A 84 14.57 8.39 2.57
CA LYS A 84 15.85 7.90 3.09
C LYS A 84 15.77 7.67 4.60
N ALA A 85 15.25 6.52 5.03
CA ALA A 85 15.40 6.04 6.41
C ALA A 85 16.41 4.87 6.43
N SER A 86 17.46 4.97 7.25
CA SER A 86 18.43 3.88 7.46
C SER A 86 17.90 2.92 8.53
N LEU A 87 16.78 2.27 8.19
CA LEU A 87 16.24 1.14 8.95
C LEU A 87 16.36 -0.09 8.07
N THR A 88 17.15 -1.07 8.50
CA THR A 88 17.21 -2.39 7.86
C THR A 88 16.70 -3.42 8.84
N SER A 89 15.89 -4.36 8.37
CA SER A 89 15.41 -5.46 9.20
C SER A 89 15.85 -6.80 8.62
N LYS A 90 16.08 -7.76 9.51
CA LYS A 90 16.50 -9.12 9.17
C LYS A 90 15.63 -10.10 9.92
N ILE A 91 14.92 -10.95 9.17
CA ILE A 91 14.20 -12.09 9.75
C ILE A 91 15.22 -13.18 10.09
N VAL A 92 15.13 -13.68 11.31
CA VAL A 92 15.96 -14.76 11.84
C VAL A 92 15.06 -15.90 12.30
N LYS A 93 15.43 -17.13 11.93
CA LYS A 93 14.75 -18.31 12.46
C LYS A 93 15.14 -18.52 13.92
N GLU A 94 14.25 -19.13 14.68
CA GLU A 94 14.54 -19.54 16.05
C GLU A 94 15.81 -20.38 16.14
N ASN A 95 16.69 -20.01 17.07
CA ASN A 95 17.87 -20.78 17.36
C ASN A 95 17.52 -21.88 18.38
N LYS A 96 17.92 -23.13 18.10
CA LYS A 96 17.69 -24.28 18.99
C LYS A 96 18.34 -24.10 20.37
N ASP A 97 19.49 -23.45 20.44
CA ASP A 97 20.24 -23.24 21.69
C ASP A 97 19.69 -22.06 22.50
N HIS A 98 18.95 -21.16 21.83
CA HIS A 98 18.42 -19.94 22.40
C HIS A 98 16.96 -19.72 21.96
N PRO A 99 16.02 -20.59 22.39
CA PRO A 99 14.62 -20.44 22.06
C PRO A 99 14.06 -19.14 22.67
N GLY A 100 13.08 -18.53 22.01
CA GLY A 100 12.48 -17.28 22.50
C GLY A 100 13.34 -16.02 22.30
N LYS A 101 14.44 -16.09 21.55
CA LYS A 101 15.42 -14.99 21.43
C LYS A 101 15.81 -14.71 19.98
N CYS A 102 16.17 -13.45 19.70
CA CYS A 102 16.84 -13.10 18.47
C CYS A 102 18.31 -13.51 18.58
N TYR A 103 18.73 -14.49 17.77
CA TYR A 103 20.13 -14.84 17.65
C TYR A 103 20.77 -14.07 16.50
N ASP A 104 21.65 -13.14 16.80
CA ASP A 104 22.42 -12.43 15.78
C ASP A 104 23.64 -13.26 15.37
N THR A 105 23.64 -13.70 14.12
CA THR A 105 24.73 -14.49 13.52
C THR A 105 26.04 -13.72 13.38
N SER A 106 25.98 -12.38 13.33
CA SER A 106 27.14 -11.50 13.16
C SER A 106 27.90 -11.35 14.47
N THR A 107 27.20 -11.02 15.56
CA THR A 107 27.81 -10.87 16.90
C THR A 107 27.88 -12.18 17.70
N LYS A 108 27.25 -13.27 17.22
CA LYS A 108 27.10 -14.56 17.91
C LYS A 108 26.39 -14.45 19.27
N LYS A 109 25.57 -13.42 19.46
CA LYS A 109 24.85 -13.14 20.71
C LYS A 109 23.35 -13.37 20.54
N ALA A 110 22.70 -13.77 21.64
CA ALA A 110 21.26 -13.94 21.72
C ALA A 110 20.65 -12.81 22.57
N TYR A 111 19.67 -12.12 22.02
CA TYR A 111 18.99 -10.98 22.64
C TYR A 111 17.53 -11.33 22.94
N MET A 112 17.00 -10.81 24.04
CA MET A 112 15.60 -11.01 24.39
C MET A 112 14.69 -10.27 23.42
N VAL A 113 13.49 -10.80 23.20
CA VAL A 113 12.42 -10.06 22.50
C VAL A 113 12.19 -8.73 23.21
N ASP A 114 11.94 -7.68 22.43
CA ASP A 114 11.78 -6.29 22.83
C ASP A 114 13.03 -5.63 23.45
N SER A 115 14.14 -6.36 23.55
CA SER A 115 15.40 -5.76 23.96
C SER A 115 16.03 -4.96 22.84
N THR A 116 16.79 -3.95 23.25
CA THR A 116 17.54 -3.05 22.37
C THR A 116 18.99 -3.02 22.82
N TRP A 117 19.93 -3.04 21.87
CA TRP A 117 21.35 -2.99 22.14
C TRP A 117 22.07 -2.06 21.17
N THR A 118 23.30 -1.69 21.52
CA THR A 118 24.20 -0.91 20.66
C THR A 118 25.17 -1.88 20.01
N ASP A 119 25.23 -1.85 18.68
CA ASP A 119 26.22 -2.61 17.91
C ASP A 119 27.54 -1.84 17.82
N GLU A 120 28.54 -2.43 17.17
CA GLU A 120 29.77 -1.70 16.85
C GLU A 120 29.46 -0.50 15.93
N GLY A 121 30.03 0.67 16.29
CA GLY A 121 29.76 1.92 15.59
C GLY A 121 28.51 2.66 16.09
N CYS A 122 28.02 3.61 15.29
CA CYS A 122 26.86 4.43 15.64
C CYS A 122 25.55 3.80 15.11
N THR A 123 25.22 2.61 15.62
CA THR A 123 24.03 1.86 15.23
C THR A 123 23.36 1.26 16.46
N ARG A 124 22.03 1.18 16.42
CA ARG A 124 21.22 0.55 17.46
C ARG A 124 20.40 -0.56 16.85
N SER A 125 20.37 -1.71 17.51
CA SER A 125 19.51 -2.82 17.10
C SER A 125 18.48 -3.18 18.14
N SER A 126 17.37 -3.76 17.67
CA SER A 126 16.30 -4.25 18.53
C SER A 126 15.75 -5.57 18.02
N CYS A 127 15.28 -6.40 18.95
CA CYS A 127 14.68 -7.70 18.66
C CYS A 127 13.16 -7.63 18.77
N SER A 128 12.44 -8.26 17.85
CA SER A 128 10.99 -8.45 17.90
C SER A 128 10.59 -9.86 17.47
N ILE A 129 9.36 -10.24 17.76
CA ILE A 129 8.75 -11.48 17.25
C ILE A 129 8.44 -11.29 15.77
N GLY A 130 8.83 -12.26 14.94
CA GLY A 130 8.54 -12.25 13.51
C GLY A 130 7.07 -12.58 13.22
N ARG A 131 6.64 -12.32 11.98
CA ARG A 131 5.25 -12.58 11.57
C ARG A 131 4.89 -14.06 11.52
N GLU A 132 5.87 -14.92 11.27
CA GLU A 132 5.68 -16.37 11.20
C GLU A 132 6.09 -17.04 12.52
N LYS A 133 5.39 -18.11 12.88
CA LYS A 133 5.70 -18.87 14.11
C LYS A 133 7.14 -19.40 14.06
N GLY A 134 7.91 -19.18 15.12
CA GLY A 134 9.31 -19.60 15.19
C GLY A 134 10.26 -18.69 14.39
N THR A 135 9.82 -17.49 14.04
CA THR A 135 10.67 -16.45 13.45
C THR A 135 10.74 -15.23 14.37
N TYR A 136 11.87 -14.55 14.30
CA TYR A 136 12.17 -13.32 15.01
C TYR A 136 12.68 -12.29 14.00
N GLU A 137 12.63 -11.02 14.34
CA GLU A 137 13.10 -9.93 13.49
C GLU A 137 14.07 -9.04 14.26
N ILE A 138 15.26 -8.84 13.70
CA ILE A 138 16.23 -7.86 14.20
C ILE A 138 16.13 -6.62 13.33
N PHE A 139 15.86 -5.48 13.94
CA PHE A 139 15.90 -4.18 13.29
C PHE A 139 17.22 -3.51 13.62
N HIS A 140 17.86 -2.91 12.63
CA HIS A 140 19.06 -2.10 12.78
C HIS A 140 18.72 -0.66 12.36
N ALA A 141 19.00 0.29 13.26
CA ALA A 141 18.82 1.71 13.06
C ALA A 141 20.19 2.40 13.00
N GLY A 142 20.51 2.94 11.83
CA GLY A 142 21.71 3.75 11.61
C GLY A 142 21.39 5.25 11.62
N CYS A 143 22.43 6.06 11.50
CA CYS A 143 22.28 7.50 11.36
C CYS A 143 21.62 7.90 10.04
N VAL A 144 20.89 9.01 10.07
CA VAL A 144 20.40 9.67 8.86
C VAL A 144 21.58 10.36 8.18
N PRO A 145 21.77 10.21 6.86
CA PRO A 145 22.81 10.94 6.14
C PRO A 145 22.51 12.45 6.22
N VAL A 146 23.53 13.22 6.57
CA VAL A 146 23.49 14.69 6.53
C VAL A 146 24.20 15.19 5.29
N GLU A 147 23.69 16.27 4.70
CA GLU A 147 24.34 16.95 3.58
C GLU A 147 25.11 18.17 4.10
N ASP A 148 26.20 18.50 3.41
CA ASP A 148 26.97 19.70 3.71
C ASP A 148 26.15 20.95 3.35
N GLN A 149 26.20 21.96 4.22
CA GLN A 149 25.42 23.19 4.08
C GLN A 149 26.34 24.39 4.26
N GLU A 150 26.22 25.37 3.37
CA GLU A 150 27.04 26.58 3.42
C GLU A 150 26.85 27.33 4.74
N GLY A 151 27.95 27.65 5.42
CA GLY A 151 27.94 28.31 6.73
C GLY A 151 27.62 27.40 7.91
N CYS A 152 27.51 26.08 7.69
CA CYS A 152 27.27 25.10 8.74
C CYS A 152 28.47 24.15 8.91
N LYS A 153 28.54 23.48 10.06
CA LYS A 153 29.53 22.47 10.38
C LYS A 153 28.83 21.15 10.70
N ILE A 154 29.35 20.06 10.17
CA ILE A 154 28.93 18.72 10.57
C ILE A 154 29.76 18.29 11.78
N ILE A 155 29.11 18.09 12.92
CA ILE A 155 29.74 17.55 14.13
C ILE A 155 29.25 16.13 14.38
N SER A 156 30.15 15.25 14.81
CA SER A 156 29.81 13.90 15.25
C SER A 156 30.71 13.52 16.42
N ASP A 157 30.20 12.69 17.33
CA ASP A 157 30.95 12.23 18.50
C ASP A 157 30.87 10.70 18.59
N SER A 158 31.89 10.03 18.05
CA SER A 158 31.94 8.57 18.01
C SER A 158 32.10 7.91 19.39
N GLN A 159 32.38 8.68 20.44
CA GLN A 159 32.46 8.16 21.81
C GLN A 159 31.09 8.03 22.47
N LYS A 160 30.05 8.69 21.92
CA LYS A 160 28.68 8.59 22.45
C LYS A 160 27.95 7.39 21.90
N THR A 161 26.85 7.03 22.55
CA THR A 161 25.94 5.97 22.08
C THR A 161 24.92 6.51 21.09
N PHE A 162 24.40 5.66 20.22
CA PHE A 162 23.29 6.02 19.34
C PHE A 162 22.08 6.53 20.17
N PRO A 163 21.41 7.64 19.77
CA PRO A 163 21.59 8.42 18.54
C PRO A 163 22.58 9.60 18.66
N GLU A 164 23.21 9.78 19.81
CA GLU A 164 24.04 10.96 20.09
C GLU A 164 25.34 10.98 19.32
N CYS A 165 25.86 9.82 18.93
CA CYS A 165 27.03 9.72 18.05
C CYS A 165 26.76 10.09 16.59
N CYS A 166 25.50 10.26 16.19
CA CYS A 166 25.16 10.55 14.81
C CYS A 166 25.61 11.97 14.41
N PRO A 167 26.00 12.16 13.14
CA PRO A 167 26.38 13.47 12.63
C PRO A 167 25.20 14.44 12.69
N LYS A 168 25.47 15.67 13.11
CA LYS A 168 24.51 16.77 13.21
C LYS A 168 25.08 17.99 12.51
N VAL A 169 24.23 18.70 11.77
CA VAL A 169 24.58 19.98 11.15
C VAL A 169 24.32 21.08 12.17
N ILE A 170 25.34 21.88 12.48
CA ILE A 170 25.26 23.06 13.34
C ILE A 170 25.61 24.28 12.51
N CYS A 171 24.69 25.23 12.42
CA CYS A 171 24.88 26.47 11.67
C CYS A 171 25.01 27.63 12.66
N ASP A 172 26.20 28.21 12.75
CA ASP A 172 26.46 29.37 13.60
C ASP A 172 25.94 30.63 12.88
N GLY A 173 24.62 30.88 12.85
CA GLY A 173 24.11 32.07 12.18
C GLY A 173 22.63 32.18 11.79
N LYS A 174 21.71 31.38 12.35
CA LYS A 174 20.27 31.65 12.30
C LYS A 174 19.56 31.21 13.58
#